data_AF-A0A2A5BT94-F1
#
_entry.id   AF-A0A2A5BT94-F1
#
_cell.length_a   1.000
_cell.length_b   1.000
_cell.length_c   1.000
_cell.angle_alpha   90.00
_cell.angle_beta   90.00
_cell.angle_gamma   90.00
#
_symmetry.space_group_name_H-M   'P 1'
#
loop_
_entity.id
_entity.type
_entity.pdbx_description
1 polymer ?
#
loop_
_entity_poly.entity_id
_entity_poly.type
_entity_poly.pdbx_seq_one_letter_code
_entity_poly.pdbx_strand_id
1 'polypeptide(L)'
;MNSFVHELFSDLNPSEMSLKKGDAVFRQNADVVNMYYVKSGRVKLHRDAIDGSSVILHVAFPGDLLAEASLFSPRYRCTSFADAKTELSCVKKIELLTVLERKPMLVMELLANYSHQICHLRAINELKNIRSAKERVLAFLKNAADVNGEVNLAISLKDTAYFIGLTHESFYRALKVLVASQQISRENGVIFVI
;
A
#
# COMPACT_ATOMS: atom_id res chain seq x y z
N MET A 1 10.53 -7.08 -10.01
CA MET A 1 11.18 -6.02 -9.21
C MET A 1 11.08 -4.73 -10.01
N ASN A 2 10.63 -3.63 -9.42
CA ASN A 2 10.59 -2.34 -10.11
C ASN A 2 12.05 -1.91 -10.40
N SER A 3 12.37 -1.44 -11.61
CA SER A 3 13.77 -1.20 -12.05
C SER A 3 14.55 -0.31 -11.07
N PHE A 4 13.90 0.75 -10.59
CA PHE A 4 14.39 1.66 -9.55
C PHE A 4 14.86 0.95 -8.28
N VAL A 5 14.03 0.07 -7.71
CA VAL A 5 14.33 -0.53 -6.41
C VAL A 5 15.44 -1.56 -6.53
N HIS A 6 15.52 -2.26 -7.67
CA HIS A 6 16.67 -3.10 -7.96
C HIS A 6 17.96 -2.28 -7.98
N GLU A 7 17.97 -1.15 -8.68
CA GLU A 7 19.16 -0.30 -8.78
C GLU A 7 19.55 0.27 -7.41
N LEU A 8 18.56 0.84 -6.69
CA LEU A 8 18.76 1.39 -5.35
C LEU A 8 19.33 0.37 -4.36
N PHE A 9 18.85 -0.88 -4.41
CA PHE A 9 19.30 -1.93 -3.51
C PHE A 9 20.56 -2.65 -4.01
N SER A 10 20.97 -2.48 -5.28
CA SER A 10 22.17 -3.11 -5.83
C SER A 10 23.47 -2.46 -5.35
N ASP A 11 23.45 -1.15 -5.07
CA ASP A 11 24.59 -0.45 -4.45
C ASP A 11 24.60 -0.55 -2.93
N LEU A 12 23.56 -1.15 -2.36
CA LEU A 12 23.42 -1.40 -0.93
C LEU A 12 23.74 -2.87 -0.67
N ASN A 13 24.10 -3.19 0.57
CA ASN A 13 24.20 -4.58 1.04
C ASN A 13 22.95 -4.89 1.86
N PRO A 14 21.78 -5.15 1.22
CA PRO A 14 20.56 -5.41 1.95
C PRO A 14 20.68 -6.69 2.75
N SER A 15 20.24 -6.63 4.00
CA SER A 15 19.96 -7.82 4.80
C SER A 15 18.58 -8.35 4.45
N GLU A 16 18.44 -9.68 4.38
CA GLU A 16 17.15 -10.32 4.10
C GLU A 16 16.45 -10.66 5.41
N MET A 17 15.14 -10.42 5.45
CA MET A 17 14.31 -10.66 6.63
C MET A 17 13.09 -11.49 6.23
N SER A 18 12.95 -12.67 6.84
CA SER A 18 11.80 -13.55 6.65
C SER A 18 10.90 -13.49 7.89
N LEU A 19 9.62 -13.20 7.68
CA LEU A 19 8.64 -12.96 8.73
C LEU A 19 7.46 -13.92 8.57
N LYS A 20 6.96 -14.42 9.70
CA LYS A 20 5.67 -15.10 9.79
C LYS A 20 4.57 -14.07 10.05
N LYS A 21 3.33 -14.47 9.79
CA LYS A 21 2.17 -13.65 10.13
C LYS A 21 2.18 -13.29 11.62
N GLY A 22 2.06 -12.00 11.91
CA GLY A 22 2.08 -11.43 13.26
C GLY A 22 3.43 -10.87 13.69
N ASP A 23 4.52 -11.21 12.99
CA ASP A 23 5.84 -10.67 13.32
C ASP A 23 5.91 -9.17 13.00
N ALA A 24 6.48 -8.39 13.92
CA ALA A 24 6.66 -6.96 13.75
C ALA A 24 7.86 -6.66 12.83
N VAL A 25 7.68 -5.74 11.89
CA VAL A 25 8.77 -5.18 11.06
C VAL A 25 9.47 -4.05 11.82
N PHE A 26 8.66 -3.12 12.37
CA PHE A 26 9.12 -2.04 13.24
C PHE A 26 7.95 -1.56 14.11
N ARG A 27 8.26 -0.83 15.19
CA ARG A 27 7.28 -0.35 16.15
C ARG A 27 7.19 1.17 16.14
N GLN A 28 5.99 1.68 16.39
CA GLN A 28 5.76 3.10 16.60
C GLN A 28 6.69 3.65 17.69
N ASN A 29 7.18 4.87 17.49
CA ASN A 29 8.09 5.59 18.37
C ASN A 29 9.51 5.00 18.51
N ALA A 30 9.80 3.84 17.92
CA ALA A 30 11.18 3.38 17.78
C ALA A 30 11.95 4.25 16.78
N ASP A 31 13.26 4.34 16.94
CA ASP A 31 14.12 5.12 16.05
C ASP A 31 14.15 4.51 14.64
N VAL A 32 14.12 5.39 13.63
CA VAL A 32 14.15 4.96 12.23
C VAL A 32 15.58 4.62 11.86
N VAL A 33 15.92 3.33 11.96
CA VAL A 33 17.26 2.82 11.61
C VAL A 33 17.31 2.18 10.23
N ASN A 34 16.18 1.64 9.78
CA ASN A 34 16.10 0.81 8.58
C ASN A 34 14.94 1.23 7.67
N MET A 35 15.15 0.98 6.38
CA MET A 35 14.17 1.07 5.32
C MET A 35 13.98 -0.34 4.75
N TYR A 36 12.77 -0.66 4.30
CA TYR A 36 12.45 -2.02 3.86
C TYR A 36 11.80 -2.01 2.49
N TYR A 37 12.04 -3.08 1.75
CA TYR A 37 11.39 -3.37 0.48
C TYR A 37 10.66 -4.70 0.58
N VAL A 38 9.40 -4.73 0.17
CA VAL A 38 8.59 -5.95 0.19
C VAL A 38 8.90 -6.77 -1.06
N LYS A 39 9.53 -7.94 -0.89
CA LYS A 39 9.82 -8.88 -1.99
C LYS A 39 8.65 -9.81 -2.25
N SER A 40 8.06 -10.32 -1.17
CA SER A 40 6.92 -11.23 -1.20
C SER A 40 6.09 -11.10 0.08
N GLY A 41 4.83 -11.51 0.03
CA GLY A 41 3.91 -11.46 1.17
C GLY A 41 3.14 -10.15 1.29
N ARG A 42 2.81 -9.76 2.52
CA ARG A 42 1.98 -8.59 2.83
C ARG A 42 2.32 -8.01 4.18
N VAL A 43 2.42 -6.68 4.25
CA VAL A 43 2.71 -5.94 5.49
C VAL A 43 1.60 -4.93 5.76
N LYS A 44 1.19 -4.80 7.02
CA LYS A 44 0.20 -3.81 7.45
C LYS A 44 0.85 -2.77 8.35
N LEU A 45 0.58 -1.51 8.05
CA LEU A 45 0.92 -0.38 8.91
C LEU A 45 -0.34 -0.03 9.71
N HIS A 46 -0.23 -0.06 11.03
CA HIS A 46 -1.30 0.36 11.92
C HIS A 46 -0.82 1.39 12.92
N ARG A 47 -1.76 2.19 13.39
CA ARG A 47 -1.56 3.07 14.53
C ARG A 47 -2.56 2.69 15.61
N ASP A 48 -2.05 2.59 16.82
CA ASP A 48 -2.88 2.39 17.99
C ASP A 48 -3.50 3.75 18.37
N ALA A 49 -4.82 3.77 18.49
CA ALA A 49 -5.60 4.93 18.91
C ALA A 49 -5.63 5.02 20.44
N ILE A 50 -6.03 6.19 20.94
CA ILE A 50 -6.05 6.50 22.38
C ILE A 50 -7.01 5.57 23.14
N ASP A 51 -8.08 5.13 22.48
CA ASP A 51 -9.07 4.21 23.03
C ASP A 51 -8.64 2.73 22.99
N GLY A 52 -7.41 2.44 22.56
CA GLY A 52 -6.88 1.09 22.40
C GLY A 52 -7.32 0.38 21.13
N SER A 53 -8.14 1.00 20.27
CA SER A 53 -8.42 0.49 18.94
C SER A 53 -7.20 0.65 18.03
N SER A 54 -7.11 -0.14 16.96
CA SER A 54 -6.04 -0.01 15.97
C SER A 54 -6.62 0.41 14.63
N VAL A 55 -6.04 1.42 13.99
CA VAL A 55 -6.41 1.85 12.64
C VAL A 55 -5.35 1.39 11.66
N ILE A 56 -5.76 0.62 10.64
CA ILE A 56 -4.88 0.30 9.51
C ILE A 56 -4.70 1.57 8.67
N LEU A 57 -3.47 2.04 8.59
CA LEU A 57 -3.09 3.22 7.81
C LEU A 57 -2.83 2.84 6.35
N HIS A 58 -2.12 1.74 6.14
CA HIS A 58 -1.68 1.30 4.84
C HIS A 58 -1.41 -0.20 4.83
N VAL A 59 -1.50 -0.81 3.64
CA VAL A 59 -1.15 -2.21 3.39
C VAL A 59 -0.16 -2.20 2.25
N ALA A 60 1.05 -2.69 2.50
CA ALA A 60 2.12 -2.77 1.51
C ALA A 60 2.18 -4.18 0.91
N PHE A 61 2.43 -4.21 -0.39
CA PHE A 61 2.47 -5.38 -1.26
C PHE A 61 3.85 -5.53 -1.90
N PRO A 62 4.15 -6.67 -2.56
CA PRO A 62 5.41 -6.85 -3.25
C PRO A 62 5.66 -5.72 -4.25
N GLY A 63 6.83 -5.07 -4.16
CA GLY A 63 7.13 -3.87 -4.94
C GLY A 63 7.11 -2.57 -4.13
N ASP A 64 6.53 -2.57 -2.93
CA ASP A 64 6.44 -1.37 -2.11
C ASP A 64 7.67 -1.18 -1.20
N LEU A 65 8.01 0.09 -0.98
CA LEU A 65 8.91 0.49 0.09
C LEU A 65 8.11 0.70 1.39
N LEU A 66 8.76 0.43 2.51
CA LEU A 66 8.26 0.67 3.85
C LEU A 66 9.18 1.62 4.59
N ALA A 67 8.57 2.42 5.47
CA ALA A 67 9.22 3.50 6.22
C ALA A 67 9.66 4.69 5.36
N GLU A 68 9.25 4.74 4.10
CA GLU A 68 9.45 5.81 3.14
C GLU A 68 8.99 7.17 3.69
N ALA A 69 7.80 7.24 4.30
CA ALA A 69 7.32 8.44 4.99
C ALA A 69 8.13 8.82 6.25
N SER A 70 8.99 7.92 6.73
CA SER A 70 9.86 8.11 7.90
C SER A 70 11.33 8.35 7.52
N LEU A 71 11.66 8.42 6.22
CA LEU A 71 13.04 8.57 5.72
C LEU A 71 13.77 9.75 6.41
N PHE A 72 13.09 10.88 6.60
CA PHE A 72 13.63 12.06 7.29
C PHE A 72 13.08 12.27 8.71
N SER A 73 12.35 11.29 9.26
CA SER A 73 11.84 11.34 10.64
C SER A 73 12.83 10.67 11.60
N PRO A 74 12.94 11.14 12.86
CA PRO A 74 13.74 10.45 13.87
C PRO A 74 13.09 9.13 14.31
N ARG A 75 11.75 9.05 14.31
CA ARG A 75 10.99 7.92 14.85
C ARG A 75 9.88 7.44 13.91
N TYR A 76 9.62 6.14 13.91
CA TYR A 76 8.52 5.56 13.15
C TYR A 76 7.17 6.11 13.68
N ARG A 77 6.33 6.58 12.76
CA ARG A 77 5.02 7.17 13.09
C ARG A 77 3.90 6.13 13.29
N CYS A 78 4.19 4.86 13.05
CA CYS A 78 3.25 3.74 13.13
C CYS A 78 3.99 2.44 13.42
N THR A 79 3.25 1.40 13.77
CA THR A 79 3.75 0.03 13.91
C THR A 79 3.46 -0.73 12.63
N SER A 80 4.37 -1.60 12.24
CA SER A 80 4.27 -2.40 11.03
C SER A 80 4.43 -3.88 11.36
N PHE A 81 3.59 -4.74 10.79
CA PHE A 81 3.64 -6.20 11.00
C PHE A 81 3.33 -6.98 9.72
N ALA A 82 3.88 -8.17 9.62
CA ALA A 82 3.59 -9.10 8.53
C ALA A 82 2.19 -9.69 8.70
N ASP A 83 1.34 -9.57 7.68
CA ASP A 83 -0.04 -10.09 7.69
C ASP A 83 -0.17 -11.48 7.03
N ALA A 84 0.91 -11.94 6.40
CA ALA A 84 1.12 -13.27 5.83
C ALA A 84 2.62 -13.64 6.01
N LYS A 85 3.03 -14.80 5.50
CA LYS A 85 4.47 -15.07 5.32
C LYS A 85 5.04 -14.01 4.37
N THR A 86 6.07 -13.30 4.80
CA THR A 86 6.59 -12.11 4.11
C THR A 86 8.10 -12.15 4.07
N GLU A 87 8.68 -11.74 2.93
CA GLU A 87 10.12 -11.57 2.76
C GLU A 87 10.42 -10.11 2.43
N LEU A 88 11.36 -9.53 3.17
CA LEU A 88 11.77 -8.14 3.04
C LEU A 88 13.27 -8.04 2.78
N SER A 89 13.68 -7.13 1.91
CA SER A 89 15.05 -6.61 1.91
C SER A 89 15.11 -5.40 2.84
N CYS A 90 16.14 -5.33 3.69
CA CYS A 90 16.32 -4.31 4.70
C CYS A 90 17.66 -3.60 4.52
N VAL A 91 17.65 -2.28 4.43
CA VAL A 91 18.84 -1.43 4.30
C VAL A 91 18.86 -0.38 5.41
N LYS A 92 20.06 -0.01 5.87
CA LYS A 92 20.17 1.06 6.86
C LYS A 92 19.79 2.39 6.23
N LYS A 93 18.99 3.19 6.94
CA LYS A 93 18.59 4.53 6.53
C LYS A 93 19.80 5.39 6.14
N ILE A 94 20.89 5.34 6.92
CA ILE A 94 22.06 6.19 6.69
C ILE A 94 22.83 5.81 5.44
N GLU A 95 22.91 4.51 5.13
CA GLU A 95 23.55 3.99 3.91
C GLU A 95 22.71 4.39 2.69
N LEU A 96 21.39 4.24 2.78
CA LEU A 96 20.46 4.68 1.74
C LEU A 96 20.62 6.19 1.45
N LEU A 97 20.63 7.03 2.48
CA LEU A 97 20.81 8.48 2.32
C LEU A 97 22.15 8.81 1.66
N THR A 98 23.23 8.12 2.05
CA THR A 98 24.56 8.30 1.45
C THR A 98 24.58 7.94 -0.04
N VAL A 99 23.87 6.88 -0.44
CA VAL A 99 23.75 6.50 -1.87
C VAL A 99 22.95 7.54 -2.64
N LEU A 100 21.82 8.01 -2.08
CA LEU A 100 20.97 9.03 -2.71
C LEU A 100 21.72 10.35 -2.92
N GLU A 101 22.58 10.76 -1.99
CA GLU A 101 23.45 11.93 -2.16
C GLU A 101 24.41 11.82 -3.36
N ARG A 102 24.85 10.61 -3.69
CA ARG A 102 25.82 10.35 -4.77
C ARG A 102 25.15 10.08 -6.12
N LYS A 103 23.86 9.76 -6.13
CA LYS A 103 23.12 9.33 -7.33
C LYS A 103 21.83 10.15 -7.51
N PRO A 104 21.92 11.38 -8.05
CA PRO A 104 20.75 12.25 -8.24
C PRO A 104 19.63 11.65 -9.09
N MET A 105 19.95 10.78 -10.04
CA MET A 105 18.94 10.07 -10.84
C MET A 105 18.04 9.17 -9.96
N LEU A 106 18.61 8.46 -8.98
CA LEU A 106 17.83 7.68 -8.01
C LEU A 106 16.96 8.57 -7.13
N VAL A 107 17.41 9.79 -6.81
CA VAL A 107 16.59 10.77 -6.08
C VAL A 107 15.37 11.17 -6.92
N MET A 108 15.54 11.42 -8.21
CA MET A 108 14.43 11.76 -9.10
C MET A 108 13.41 10.62 -9.20
N GLU A 109 13.85 9.37 -9.27
CA GLU A 109 12.97 8.20 -9.28
C GLU A 109 12.24 8.02 -7.94
N LEU A 110 12.92 8.26 -6.81
CA LEU A 110 12.30 8.25 -5.49
C LEU A 110 11.22 9.35 -5.37
N LEU A 111 11.50 10.56 -5.87
CA LEU A 111 10.56 11.67 -5.89
C LEU A 111 9.36 11.41 -6.80
N ALA A 112 9.56 10.78 -7.96
CA ALA A 112 8.48 10.35 -8.83
C ALA A 112 7.57 9.34 -8.11
N ASN A 113 8.16 8.34 -7.46
CA ASN A 113 7.42 7.36 -6.65
C ASN A 113 6.63 8.04 -5.51
N TYR A 114 7.23 8.99 -4.78
CA TYR A 114 6.52 9.74 -3.73
C TYR A 114 5.39 10.59 -4.30
N SER A 115 5.59 11.22 -5.45
CA SER A 115 4.55 12.01 -6.12
C SER A 115 3.35 11.15 -6.52
N HIS A 116 3.61 9.96 -7.07
CA HIS A 116 2.57 8.97 -7.40
C HIS A 116 1.82 8.51 -6.14
N GLN A 117 2.55 8.21 -5.05
CA GLN A 117 1.93 7.84 -3.77
C GLN A 117 1.07 8.97 -3.20
N ILE A 118 1.51 10.23 -3.27
CA ILE A 118 0.73 11.39 -2.80
C ILE A 118 -0.57 11.52 -3.60
N CYS A 119 -0.51 11.44 -4.93
CA CYS A 119 -1.70 11.48 -5.78
C CYS A 119 -2.67 10.34 -5.42
N HIS A 120 -2.14 9.13 -5.24
CA HIS A 120 -2.92 7.96 -4.86
C HIS A 120 -3.59 8.11 -3.50
N LEU A 121 -2.84 8.57 -2.48
CA LEU A 121 -3.38 8.83 -1.14
C LEU A 121 -4.48 9.89 -1.15
N ARG A 122 -4.34 10.94 -1.96
CA ARG A 122 -5.38 11.97 -2.14
C ARG A 122 -6.64 11.41 -2.79
N ALA A 123 -6.52 10.59 -3.83
CA ALA A 123 -7.66 9.93 -4.47
C ALA A 123 -8.39 8.98 -3.50
N ILE A 124 -7.66 8.22 -2.67
CA ILE A 124 -8.27 7.40 -1.62
C ILE A 124 -9.00 8.26 -0.59
N ASN A 125 -8.40 9.38 -0.19
CA ASN A 125 -9.01 10.28 0.78
C ASN A 125 -10.32 10.90 0.25
N GLU A 126 -10.35 11.26 -1.03
CA GLU A 126 -11.56 11.69 -1.72
C GLU A 126 -12.65 10.60 -1.69
N LEU A 127 -12.31 9.37 -2.06
CA LEU A 127 -13.24 8.23 -1.99
C LEU A 127 -13.76 8.01 -0.57
N LYS A 128 -12.91 8.11 0.46
CA LYS A 128 -13.31 7.93 1.86
C LYS A 128 -14.29 9.00 2.36
N ASN A 129 -14.35 10.16 1.73
CA ASN A 129 -15.34 11.19 2.03
C ASN A 129 -16.75 10.86 1.47
N ILE A 130 -16.86 9.91 0.54
CA ILE A 130 -18.15 9.43 0.03
C ILE A 130 -18.83 8.58 1.11
N ARG A 131 -19.95 9.06 1.65
CA ARG A 131 -20.68 8.40 2.76
C ARG A 131 -21.29 7.06 2.34
N SER A 132 -21.85 6.99 1.13
CA SER A 132 -22.50 5.78 0.63
C SER A 132 -21.46 4.75 0.21
N ALA A 133 -21.50 3.56 0.81
CA ALA A 133 -20.62 2.45 0.42
C ALA A 133 -20.80 2.06 -1.06
N LYS A 134 -22.04 2.11 -1.57
CA LYS A 134 -22.36 1.83 -2.98
C LYS A 134 -21.66 2.82 -3.91
N GLU A 135 -21.83 4.11 -3.65
CA GLU A 135 -21.25 5.17 -4.49
C GLU A 135 -19.73 5.16 -4.42
N ARG A 136 -19.17 4.91 -3.23
CA ARG A 136 -17.72 4.80 -3.04
C ARG A 136 -17.13 3.65 -3.86
N VAL A 137 -17.76 2.46 -3.83
CA VAL A 137 -17.32 1.32 -4.63
C VAL A 137 -17.42 1.65 -6.12
N LEU A 138 -18.52 2.23 -6.59
CA LEU A 138 -18.69 2.58 -7.99
C LEU A 138 -17.64 3.61 -8.46
N ALA A 139 -17.39 4.66 -7.68
CA ALA A 139 -16.39 5.67 -7.99
C ALA A 139 -14.98 5.07 -8.09
N PHE A 140 -14.63 4.17 -7.15
CA PHE A 140 -13.38 3.43 -7.23
C PHE A 140 -13.29 2.58 -8.49
N LEU A 141 -14.31 1.77 -8.80
CA LEU A 141 -14.30 0.89 -9.98
C LEU A 141 -14.20 1.70 -11.28
N LYS A 142 -14.89 2.85 -11.38
CA LYS A 142 -14.77 3.77 -12.52
C LYS A 142 -13.37 4.30 -12.73
N ASN A 143 -12.66 4.63 -11.65
CA ASN A 143 -11.28 5.11 -11.74
C ASN A 143 -10.27 4.00 -12.05
N ALA A 144 -10.60 2.75 -11.73
CA ALA A 144 -9.76 1.57 -11.97
C ALA A 144 -10.09 0.83 -13.28
N ALA A 145 -11.18 1.21 -13.94
CA ALA A 145 -11.59 0.65 -15.22
C ALA A 145 -10.69 1.18 -16.35
N ASP A 146 -10.36 0.31 -17.30
CA ASP A 146 -9.71 0.70 -18.54
C ASP A 146 -10.72 1.28 -19.56
N VAL A 147 -10.25 1.50 -20.79
CA VAL A 147 -11.07 2.04 -21.89
C VAL A 147 -12.23 1.12 -22.30
N ASN A 148 -12.18 -0.17 -21.97
CA ASN A 148 -13.22 -1.16 -22.23
C ASN A 148 -14.15 -1.35 -21.02
N GLY A 149 -13.93 -0.60 -19.93
CA GLY A 149 -14.66 -0.76 -18.68
C GLY A 149 -14.12 -1.90 -17.80
N GLU A 150 -13.07 -2.62 -18.22
CA GLU A 150 -12.51 -3.73 -17.45
C GLU A 150 -11.73 -3.19 -16.25
N VAL A 151 -12.11 -3.64 -15.05
CA VAL A 151 -11.48 -3.19 -13.81
C VAL A 151 -10.25 -4.03 -13.52
N ASN A 152 -9.08 -3.41 -13.66
CA ASN A 152 -7.79 -4.03 -13.38
C ASN A 152 -7.36 -3.76 -11.93
N LEU A 153 -7.47 -4.78 -11.08
CA LEU A 153 -7.07 -4.70 -9.68
C LEU A 153 -5.72 -5.36 -9.45
N ALA A 154 -4.75 -4.59 -8.94
CA ALA A 154 -3.45 -5.12 -8.52
C ALA A 154 -3.51 -5.98 -7.24
N ILE A 155 -4.63 -5.93 -6.52
CA ILE A 155 -4.84 -6.59 -5.22
C ILE A 155 -6.18 -7.30 -5.17
N SER A 156 -6.35 -8.21 -4.21
CA SER A 156 -7.61 -8.93 -4.03
C SER A 156 -8.78 -7.98 -3.72
N LEU A 157 -10.01 -8.34 -4.10
CA LEU A 157 -11.22 -7.56 -3.76
C LEU A 157 -11.38 -7.34 -2.25
N LYS A 158 -10.91 -8.31 -1.44
CA LYS A 158 -10.90 -8.17 0.01
C LYS A 158 -9.97 -7.05 0.46
N ASP A 159 -8.79 -6.94 -0.15
CA ASP A 159 -7.83 -5.89 0.16
C ASP A 159 -8.27 -4.54 -0.40
N THR A 160 -8.90 -4.53 -1.58
CA THR A 160 -9.57 -3.34 -2.15
C THR A 160 -10.59 -2.75 -1.18
N ALA A 161 -11.37 -3.58 -0.49
CA ALA A 161 -12.33 -3.11 0.51
C ALA A 161 -11.65 -2.28 1.61
N TYR A 162 -10.60 -2.83 2.23
CA TYR A 162 -9.84 -2.13 3.27
C TYR A 162 -9.18 -0.87 2.73
N PHE A 163 -8.64 -0.96 1.52
CA PHE A 163 -7.96 0.12 0.84
C PHE A 163 -8.87 1.35 0.64
N ILE A 164 -10.12 1.16 0.20
CA ILE A 164 -11.11 2.26 0.08
C ILE A 164 -11.88 2.54 1.39
N GLY A 165 -11.42 1.99 2.52
CA GLY A 165 -11.99 2.26 3.85
C GLY A 165 -13.37 1.65 4.08
N LEU A 166 -13.62 0.45 3.53
CA LEU A 166 -14.82 -0.34 3.79
C LEU A 166 -14.46 -1.68 4.43
N THR A 167 -15.39 -2.24 5.20
CA THR A 167 -15.28 -3.64 5.62
C THR A 167 -15.49 -4.56 4.42
N HIS A 168 -14.98 -5.78 4.50
CA HIS A 168 -15.18 -6.80 3.47
C HIS A 168 -16.67 -7.02 3.16
N GLU A 169 -17.51 -7.12 4.19
CA GLU A 169 -18.95 -7.34 4.08
C GLU A 169 -19.64 -6.14 3.43
N SER A 170 -19.22 -4.92 3.77
CA SER A 170 -19.82 -3.70 3.23
C SER A 170 -19.47 -3.51 1.75
N PHE A 171 -18.23 -3.81 1.36
CA PHE A 171 -17.79 -3.79 -0.03
C PHE A 171 -18.53 -4.84 -0.89
N TYR A 172 -18.62 -6.09 -0.41
CA TYR A 172 -19.31 -7.15 -1.15
C TYR A 172 -20.83 -6.91 -1.26
N ARG A 173 -21.46 -6.33 -0.23
CA ARG A 173 -22.87 -5.88 -0.33
C ARG A 173 -23.03 -4.79 -1.38
N ALA A 174 -22.16 -3.80 -1.42
CA ALA A 174 -22.17 -2.75 -2.43
C ALA A 174 -22.00 -3.31 -3.86
N LEU A 175 -21.07 -4.24 -4.07
CA LEU A 175 -20.91 -4.93 -5.36
C LEU A 175 -22.21 -5.64 -5.79
N LYS A 176 -22.87 -6.39 -4.89
CA LYS A 176 -24.13 -7.06 -5.21
C LYS A 176 -25.21 -6.08 -5.64
N VAL A 177 -25.32 -4.94 -4.94
CA VAL A 177 -26.29 -3.89 -5.29
C VAL A 177 -25.96 -3.28 -6.66
N LEU A 178 -24.69 -3.02 -6.96
CA LEU A 178 -24.27 -2.44 -8.23
C LEU A 178 -24.56 -3.37 -9.42
N VAL A 179 -24.33 -4.68 -9.26
CA VAL A 179 -24.70 -5.71 -10.25
C VAL A 179 -26.21 -5.75 -10.45
N ALA A 180 -26.99 -5.77 -9.36
CA ALA A 180 -28.45 -5.79 -9.45
C ALA A 180 -29.02 -4.54 -10.14
N SER A 181 -28.38 -3.39 -9.96
CA SER A 181 -28.73 -2.14 -10.66
C SER A 181 -28.08 -1.96 -12.03
N GLN A 182 -27.40 -2.99 -12.56
CA GLN A 182 -26.75 -2.97 -13.88
C GLN A 182 -25.75 -1.83 -14.10
N GLN A 183 -25.08 -1.39 -13.02
CA GLN A 183 -24.02 -0.37 -13.12
C GLN A 183 -22.64 -1.01 -13.31
N ILE A 184 -22.51 -2.29 -12.97
CA ILE A 184 -21.34 -3.12 -13.21
C ILE A 184 -21.81 -4.53 -13.60
N SER A 185 -20.99 -5.28 -14.33
CA SER A 185 -21.13 -6.73 -14.51
C SER A 185 -19.96 -7.47 -13.87
N ARG A 186 -20.14 -8.77 -13.63
CA ARG A 186 -19.07 -9.66 -13.15
C ARG A 186 -19.08 -10.95 -13.93
N GLU A 187 -17.99 -11.23 -14.65
CA GLU A 187 -17.84 -12.39 -15.52
C GLU A 187 -16.52 -13.09 -15.20
N ASN A 188 -16.56 -14.39 -14.88
CA ASN A 188 -15.37 -15.19 -14.56
C ASN A 188 -14.44 -14.57 -13.48
N GLY A 189 -15.00 -13.78 -12.57
CA GLY A 189 -14.24 -13.10 -11.51
C GLY A 189 -13.75 -11.70 -11.87
N VAL A 190 -13.79 -11.33 -13.16
CA VAL A 190 -13.50 -9.98 -13.68
C VAL A 190 -14.71 -9.07 -13.46
N ILE A 191 -14.46 -7.78 -13.22
CA ILE A 191 -15.50 -6.77 -13.03
C ILE A 191 -15.44 -5.82 -14.23
N PHE A 192 -16.60 -5.53 -14.82
CA PHE A 192 -16.73 -4.49 -15.84
C PHE A 192 -17.64 -3.38 -15.35
N VAL A 193 -17.27 -2.14 -15.60
CA VAL A 193 -18.15 -0.97 -15.42
C VAL A 193 -18.96 -0.77 -16.69
N ILE A 194 -20.27 -0.57 -16.53
CA ILE A 194 -21.24 -0.36 -17.63
C ILE A 194 -21.47 1.13 -17.86
#